data_AF-A0A523WNY2-F1
#
_entry.id   AF-A0A523WNY2-F1
#
_cell.length_a   1.000
_cell.length_b   1.000
_cell.length_c   1.000
_cell.angle_alpha   90.00
_cell.angle_beta   90.00
_cell.angle_gamma   90.00
#
_symmetry.space_group_name_H-M   'P 1'
#
loop_
_entity.id
_entity.type
_entity.pdbx_description
1 polymer ?
#
loop_
_entity_poly.entity_id
_entity_poly.type
_entity_poly.pdbx_seq_one_letter_code
_entity_poly.pdbx_strand_id
1 'polypeptide(L)'
;RGKTGRIYGRLMALLTTMKALPLAYNRDLQEDKEGFFDTVDTLRATLEVFTGMVATLKIKAENTERAVKQGYLLATDLADYLVKRGEAFRNAHDIVGRLVSYAMKKGKSFDELRLAEYKDFSPLFGEDVYSISVESSLAARDVIGGTAPKQVDQALAAAKKIVSQGEFWRA
;
A
#
# COMPACT_ATOMS: atom_id res chain seq x y z
N ARG A 1 -7.28 14.72 -7.68
CA ARG A 1 -6.27 14.58 -8.75
C ARG A 1 -6.09 15.86 -9.57
N GLY A 2 -7.09 16.33 -10.33
CA GLY A 2 -6.91 17.55 -11.15
C GLY A 2 -6.53 18.81 -10.37
N LYS A 3 -7.13 19.01 -9.18
CA LYS A 3 -6.82 20.14 -8.29
C LYS A 3 -5.36 20.21 -7.82
N THR A 4 -4.61 19.10 -7.83
CA THR A 4 -3.18 19.09 -7.49
C THR A 4 -2.37 20.02 -8.39
N GLY A 5 -2.60 19.97 -9.70
CA GLY A 5 -1.91 20.86 -10.65
C GLY A 5 -2.23 22.34 -10.42
N ARG A 6 -3.47 22.65 -10.03
CA ARG A 6 -3.88 24.02 -9.66
C ARG A 6 -3.08 24.54 -8.46
N ILE A 7 -2.99 23.74 -7.38
CA ILE A 7 -2.23 24.13 -6.18
C ILE A 7 -0.74 24.30 -6.50
N TYR A 8 -0.16 23.38 -7.27
CA TYR A 8 1.25 23.50 -7.70
C TYR A 8 1.47 24.77 -8.54
N GLY A 9 0.54 25.10 -9.43
CA GLY A 9 0.58 26.34 -10.20
C GLY A 9 0.58 27.59 -9.31
N ARG A 10 -0.24 27.62 -8.25
CA ARG A 10 -0.25 28.73 -7.28
C ARG A 10 1.06 28.85 -6.52
N LEU A 11 1.63 27.73 -6.07
CA LEU A 11 2.94 27.71 -5.41
C LEU A 11 4.03 28.26 -6.33
N MET A 12 4.09 27.79 -7.57
CA MET A 12 5.11 28.22 -8.52
C MET A 12 4.96 29.69 -8.90
N ALA A 13 3.73 30.18 -9.05
CA ALA A 13 3.47 31.60 -9.26
C ALA A 13 4.02 32.45 -8.10
N LEU A 14 3.67 32.09 -6.85
CA LEU A 14 4.13 32.81 -5.66
C LEU A 14 5.67 32.83 -5.54
N LEU A 15 6.31 31.67 -5.69
CA LEU A 15 7.77 31.57 -5.64
C LEU A 15 8.45 32.42 -6.72
N THR A 16 7.84 32.51 -7.91
CA THR A 16 8.37 33.29 -9.03
C THR A 16 8.17 34.79 -8.82
N THR A 17 7.00 35.21 -8.30
CA THR A 17 6.74 36.60 -7.91
C THR A 17 7.72 37.09 -6.85
N MET A 18 8.06 36.24 -5.87
CA MET A 18 8.98 36.62 -4.79
C MET A 18 10.46 36.62 -5.22
N LYS A 19 10.79 36.03 -6.37
CA LYS A 19 12.17 35.86 -6.81
C LYS A 19 12.82 37.23 -7.08
N ALA A 20 13.92 37.49 -6.39
CA ALA A 20 14.78 38.66 -6.57
C ALA A 20 14.11 40.03 -6.29
N LEU A 21 13.04 40.05 -5.49
CA LEU A 21 12.49 41.32 -4.98
C LEU A 21 13.48 41.95 -3.98
N PRO A 22 13.87 43.23 -4.17
CA PRO A 22 14.67 43.94 -3.17
C PRO A 22 13.84 44.20 -1.91
N LEU A 23 14.48 44.41 -0.77
CA LEU A 23 13.78 44.85 0.44
C LEU A 23 13.35 46.32 0.32
N ALA A 24 12.25 46.78 0.92
CA ALA A 24 11.30 46.04 1.76
C ALA A 24 9.98 45.72 1.03
N TYR A 25 8.98 46.60 1.11
CA TYR A 25 7.69 46.38 0.45
C TYR A 25 7.77 46.64 -1.05
N ASN A 26 7.29 45.67 -1.84
CA ASN A 26 7.09 45.78 -3.28
C ASN A 26 5.61 45.52 -3.60
N ARG A 27 5.04 46.29 -4.53
CA ARG A 27 3.62 46.16 -4.90
C ARG A 27 3.30 44.80 -5.53
N ASP A 28 4.29 44.15 -6.14
CA ASP A 28 4.26 42.79 -6.67
C ASP A 28 3.77 41.76 -5.63
N LEU A 29 4.02 42.01 -4.34
CA LEU A 29 3.53 41.17 -3.25
C LEU A 29 2.00 41.20 -3.09
N GLN A 30 1.26 42.01 -3.87
CA GLN A 30 -0.21 41.93 -3.90
C GLN A 30 -0.73 40.66 -4.59
N GLU A 31 0.09 40.01 -5.44
CA GLU A 31 -0.22 38.73 -6.10
C GLU A 31 -0.29 37.54 -5.13
N ASP A 32 0.07 37.72 -3.86
CA ASP A 32 0.02 36.68 -2.83
C ASP A 32 -1.42 36.21 -2.53
N LYS A 33 -2.40 37.12 -2.61
CA LYS A 33 -3.77 36.89 -2.11
C LYS A 33 -4.55 35.92 -2.97
N GLU A 34 -4.56 36.14 -4.28
CA GLU A 34 -5.39 35.35 -5.18
C GLU A 34 -5.01 33.88 -5.16
N GLY A 35 -3.71 33.58 -5.24
CA GLY A 35 -3.21 32.21 -5.18
C GLY A 35 -3.45 31.56 -3.81
N PHE A 36 -3.31 32.34 -2.73
CA PHE A 36 -3.58 31.87 -1.37
C PHE A 36 -5.05 31.54 -1.14
N PHE A 37 -5.97 32.48 -1.42
CA PHE A 37 -7.40 32.29 -1.22
C PHE A 37 -7.94 31.15 -2.08
N ASP A 38 -7.54 31.09 -3.35
CA ASP A 38 -7.91 30.00 -4.25
C ASP A 38 -7.43 28.62 -3.74
N THR A 39 -6.24 28.58 -3.12
CA THR A 39 -5.70 27.36 -2.51
C THR A 39 -6.53 26.94 -1.30
N VAL A 40 -6.84 27.87 -0.41
CA VAL A 40 -7.66 27.60 0.80
C VAL A 40 -9.04 27.09 0.41
N ASP A 41 -9.72 27.76 -0.52
CA ASP A 41 -11.05 27.36 -1.00
C ASP A 41 -11.02 25.98 -1.66
N THR A 42 -10.01 25.75 -2.51
CA THR A 42 -9.81 24.45 -3.18
C THR A 42 -9.57 23.33 -2.18
N LEU A 43 -8.73 23.54 -1.16
CA LEU A 43 -8.40 22.53 -0.16
C LEU A 43 -9.62 22.20 0.72
N ARG A 44 -10.33 23.22 1.21
CA ARG A 44 -11.54 23.03 2.04
C ARG A 44 -12.58 22.18 1.31
N ALA A 45 -12.95 22.59 0.09
CA ALA A 45 -13.93 21.85 -0.70
C ALA A 45 -13.46 20.43 -1.05
N THR A 46 -12.16 20.26 -1.35
CA THR A 46 -11.62 18.93 -1.69
C THR A 46 -11.64 18.00 -0.48
N LEU A 47 -11.26 18.49 0.70
CA LEU A 47 -11.26 17.69 1.93
C LEU A 47 -12.68 17.28 2.32
N GLU A 48 -13.65 18.18 2.25
CA GLU A 48 -15.06 17.88 2.55
C GLU A 48 -15.61 16.77 1.65
N VAL A 49 -15.40 16.88 0.34
CA VAL A 49 -15.80 15.85 -0.63
C VAL A 49 -15.08 14.52 -0.35
N PHE A 50 -13.79 14.56 -0.04
CA PHE A 50 -13.01 13.35 0.22
C PHE A 50 -13.46 12.64 1.51
N THR A 51 -13.77 13.39 2.57
CA THR A 51 -14.32 12.84 3.81
C THR A 51 -15.65 12.14 3.54
N GLY A 52 -16.57 12.75 2.79
CA GLY A 52 -17.83 12.12 2.42
C GLY A 52 -17.64 10.86 1.56
N MET A 53 -16.73 10.91 0.59
CA MET A 53 -16.38 9.75 -0.26
C MET A 53 -15.84 8.58 0.55
N VAL A 54 -14.89 8.82 1.48
CA VAL A 54 -14.32 7.76 2.32
C VAL A 54 -15.39 7.20 3.28
N ALA A 55 -16.22 8.05 3.88
CA ALA A 55 -17.28 7.62 4.79
C ALA A 55 -18.35 6.73 4.12
N THR A 56 -18.56 6.91 2.81
CA THR A 56 -19.59 6.16 2.05
C THR A 56 -19.00 5.04 1.19
N LEU A 57 -17.68 4.86 1.22
CA LEU A 57 -16.99 3.82 0.46
C LEU A 57 -17.47 2.43 0.87
N LYS A 58 -17.84 1.61 -0.10
CA LYS A 58 -18.18 0.19 0.11
C LYS A 58 -17.09 -0.70 -0.50
N ILE A 59 -16.43 -1.47 0.34
CA ILE A 59 -15.48 -2.50 -0.10
C ILE A 59 -16.26 -3.75 -0.52
N LYS A 60 -15.95 -4.27 -1.72
CA LYS A 60 -16.50 -5.54 -2.21
C LYS A 60 -15.60 -6.69 -1.76
N ALA A 61 -15.82 -7.17 -0.54
CA ALA A 61 -14.95 -8.15 0.12
C ALA A 61 -14.77 -9.43 -0.73
N GLU A 62 -15.84 -9.91 -1.36
CA GLU A 62 -15.84 -11.13 -2.18
C GLU A 62 -14.94 -10.98 -3.41
N ASN A 63 -14.93 -9.80 -4.02
CA ASN A 63 -14.05 -9.52 -5.15
C ASN A 63 -12.58 -9.49 -4.71
N THR A 64 -12.29 -8.90 -3.55
CA THR A 64 -10.95 -8.86 -2.98
C THR A 64 -10.46 -10.27 -2.65
N GLU A 65 -11.30 -11.09 -2.00
CA GLU A 65 -10.97 -12.47 -1.66
C GLU A 65 -10.70 -13.31 -2.92
N ARG A 66 -11.55 -13.18 -3.94
CA ARG A 66 -11.34 -13.88 -5.23
C ARG A 66 -10.04 -13.46 -5.90
N ALA A 67 -9.71 -12.16 -5.90
CA ALA A 67 -8.47 -11.66 -6.49
C ALA A 67 -7.23 -12.24 -5.78
N VAL A 68 -7.30 -12.38 -4.45
CA VAL A 68 -6.22 -12.97 -3.65
C VAL A 68 -5.99 -14.45 -4.00
N LYS A 69 -7.05 -15.23 -4.17
CA LYS A 69 -6.95 -16.67 -4.52
C LYS A 69 -6.39 -16.90 -5.92
N GLN A 70 -6.72 -16.03 -6.88
CA GLN A 70 -6.31 -16.19 -8.28
C GLN A 70 -4.91 -15.64 -8.60
N GLY A 71 -4.35 -14.80 -7.73
CA GLY A 71 -3.13 -14.03 -8.02
C GLY A 71 -1.80 -14.75 -7.74
N TYR A 72 -1.80 -16.01 -7.28
CA TYR A 72 -0.59 -16.73 -6.82
C TYR A 72 0.28 -15.90 -5.85
N LEU A 73 -0.36 -15.03 -5.04
CA LEU A 73 0.33 -14.05 -4.19
C LEU A 73 1.28 -14.70 -3.18
N LEU A 74 0.99 -15.94 -2.78
CA LEU A 74 1.79 -16.73 -1.83
C LEU A 74 3.05 -17.35 -2.46
N ALA A 75 3.36 -17.07 -3.73
CA ALA A 75 4.56 -17.58 -4.38
C ALA A 75 5.84 -17.15 -3.63
N THR A 76 5.92 -15.90 -3.18
CA THR A 76 7.07 -15.44 -2.39
C THR A 76 7.17 -16.16 -1.05
N ASP A 77 6.04 -16.43 -0.38
CA ASP A 77 6.02 -17.20 0.87
C ASP A 77 6.47 -18.66 0.66
N LEU A 78 6.15 -19.27 -0.48
CA LEU A 78 6.66 -20.59 -0.86
C LEU A 78 8.17 -20.59 -1.12
N ALA A 79 8.70 -19.50 -1.69
CA ALA A 79 10.14 -19.37 -1.89
C ALA A 79 10.85 -19.23 -0.53
N ASP A 80 10.34 -18.38 0.35
CA ASP A 80 10.84 -18.23 1.73
C ASP A 80 10.77 -19.55 2.50
N TYR A 81 9.71 -20.34 2.31
CA TYR A 81 9.56 -21.67 2.88
C TYR A 81 10.70 -22.62 2.47
N LEU A 82 11.07 -22.65 1.18
CA LEU A 82 12.18 -23.47 0.71
C LEU A 82 13.52 -22.97 1.25
N VAL A 83 13.70 -21.65 1.31
CA VAL A 83 14.92 -21.04 1.87
C VAL A 83 15.10 -21.39 3.34
N LYS A 84 14.03 -21.34 4.13
CA LYS A 84 14.05 -21.78 5.54
C LYS A 84 14.42 -23.26 5.70
N ARG A 85 14.27 -24.06 4.64
CA ARG A 85 14.64 -25.49 4.59
C ARG A 85 16.01 -25.76 3.98
N GLY A 86 16.82 -24.71 3.80
CA GLY A 86 18.21 -24.81 3.35
C GLY A 86 18.41 -24.62 1.85
N GLU A 87 17.37 -24.27 1.09
CA GLU A 87 17.51 -23.94 -0.33
C GLU A 87 18.11 -22.54 -0.52
N ALA A 88 18.93 -22.36 -1.55
CA ALA A 88 19.41 -21.02 -1.92
C ALA A 88 18.26 -20.20 -2.51
N PHE A 89 18.10 -18.93 -2.13
CA PHE A 89 16.98 -18.08 -2.56
C PHE A 89 16.79 -18.06 -4.08
N ARG A 90 17.87 -17.97 -4.87
CA ARG A 90 17.79 -18.01 -6.33
C ARG A 90 17.12 -19.30 -6.84
N ASN A 91 17.52 -20.45 -6.29
CA ASN A 91 16.96 -21.74 -6.67
C ASN A 91 15.52 -21.89 -6.17
N ALA A 92 15.23 -21.47 -4.92
CA ALA A 92 13.86 -21.46 -4.38
C ALA A 92 12.92 -20.62 -5.26
N HIS A 93 13.35 -19.43 -5.69
CA HIS A 93 12.61 -18.56 -6.58
C HIS A 93 12.36 -19.23 -7.95
N ASP A 94 13.37 -19.88 -8.53
CA ASP A 94 13.23 -20.59 -9.82
C ASP A 94 12.31 -21.83 -9.71
N ILE A 95 12.40 -22.58 -8.61
CA ILE A 95 11.50 -23.70 -8.29
C ILE A 95 10.05 -23.20 -8.23
N VAL A 96 9.79 -22.13 -7.47
CA VAL A 96 8.43 -21.60 -7.31
C VAL A 96 7.93 -20.94 -8.60
N GLY A 97 8.78 -20.28 -9.39
CA GLY A 97 8.40 -19.75 -10.70
C GLY A 97 7.89 -20.85 -11.66
N ARG A 98 8.54 -22.02 -11.64
CA ARG A 98 8.07 -23.21 -12.39
C ARG A 98 6.78 -23.78 -11.82
N LEU A 99 6.64 -23.81 -10.49
CA LEU A 99 5.42 -24.25 -9.81
C LEU A 99 4.22 -23.36 -10.14
N VAL A 100 4.38 -22.03 -10.11
CA VAL A 100 3.34 -21.05 -10.53
C VAL A 100 2.91 -21.33 -11.96
N SER A 101 3.87 -21.47 -12.87
CA SER A 101 3.59 -21.75 -14.28
C SER A 101 2.83 -23.08 -14.46
N TYR A 102 3.14 -24.09 -13.66
CA TYR A 102 2.44 -25.37 -13.65
C TYR A 102 1.00 -25.24 -13.14
N ALA A 103 0.81 -24.58 -11.99
CA ALA A 103 -0.49 -24.36 -11.38
C ALA A 103 -1.42 -23.55 -12.31
N MET A 104 -0.89 -22.49 -12.95
CA MET A 104 -1.58 -21.71 -13.97
C MET A 104 -2.04 -22.55 -15.15
N LYS A 105 -1.17 -23.40 -15.70
CA LYS A 105 -1.52 -24.29 -16.82
C LYS A 105 -2.59 -25.31 -16.45
N LYS A 106 -2.65 -25.72 -15.18
CA LYS A 106 -3.64 -26.66 -14.66
C LYS A 106 -4.93 -25.97 -14.19
N GLY A 107 -4.96 -24.64 -14.15
CA GLY A 107 -6.09 -23.88 -13.60
C GLY A 107 -6.32 -24.13 -12.12
N LYS A 108 -5.26 -24.45 -11.37
CA LYS A 108 -5.31 -24.78 -9.94
C LYS A 108 -4.64 -23.70 -9.10
N SER A 109 -5.22 -23.43 -7.95
CA SER A 109 -4.59 -22.71 -6.84
C SER A 109 -3.56 -23.60 -6.12
N PHE A 110 -2.75 -23.00 -5.24
CA PHE A 110 -1.70 -23.73 -4.51
C PHE A 110 -2.28 -24.78 -3.54
N ASP A 111 -3.40 -24.49 -2.89
CA ASP A 111 -4.13 -25.40 -2.01
C ASP A 111 -4.78 -26.59 -2.75
N GLU A 112 -4.97 -26.50 -4.06
CA GLU A 112 -5.49 -27.58 -4.90
C GLU A 112 -4.41 -28.54 -5.47
N LEU A 113 -3.12 -28.23 -5.24
CA LEU A 113 -2.01 -29.09 -5.63
C LEU A 113 -1.77 -30.17 -4.57
N ARG A 114 -1.61 -31.43 -4.98
CA ARG A 114 -1.25 -32.53 -4.06
C ARG A 114 0.22 -32.42 -3.65
N LEU A 115 0.58 -32.96 -2.48
CA LEU A 115 1.97 -32.94 -2.00
C LEU A 115 2.91 -33.65 -2.98
N ALA A 116 2.45 -34.70 -3.67
CA ALA A 116 3.21 -35.33 -4.75
C ALA A 116 3.54 -34.34 -5.88
N GLU A 117 2.57 -33.51 -6.29
CA GLU A 117 2.80 -32.46 -7.31
C GLU A 117 3.82 -31.43 -6.83
N TYR A 118 3.83 -31.05 -5.54
CA TYR A 118 4.87 -30.20 -4.96
C TYR A 118 6.24 -30.86 -4.96
N LYS A 119 6.31 -32.14 -4.58
CA LYS A 119 7.56 -32.91 -4.48
C LYS A 119 8.24 -33.13 -5.83
N ASP A 120 7.47 -33.10 -6.94
CA ASP A 120 8.03 -33.10 -8.29
C ASP A 120 8.91 -31.87 -8.57
N PHE A 121 8.70 -30.75 -7.86
CA PHE A 121 9.50 -29.53 -8.00
C PHE A 121 10.66 -29.44 -6.99
N SER A 122 10.46 -29.91 -5.76
CA SER A 122 11.52 -29.98 -4.75
C SER A 122 11.18 -31.01 -3.66
N PRO A 123 12.15 -31.86 -3.25
CA PRO A 123 11.95 -32.79 -2.14
C PRO A 123 11.80 -32.10 -0.78
N LEU A 124 12.11 -30.79 -0.69
CA LEU A 124 12.00 -30.00 0.53
C LEU A 124 10.54 -29.63 0.88
N PHE A 125 9.59 -29.81 -0.04
CA PHE A 125 8.17 -29.64 0.25
C PHE A 125 7.63 -30.77 1.15
N GLY A 126 6.94 -30.38 2.22
CA GLY A 126 6.27 -31.26 3.18
C GLY A 126 4.80 -30.90 3.33
N GLU A 127 4.06 -31.67 4.13
CA GLU A 127 2.63 -31.44 4.40
C GLU A 127 2.35 -30.05 5.00
N ASP A 128 3.32 -29.47 5.69
CA ASP A 128 3.22 -28.12 6.26
C ASP A 128 3.19 -27.01 5.21
N VAL A 129 3.44 -27.30 3.92
CA VAL A 129 3.23 -26.34 2.82
C VAL A 129 1.80 -25.80 2.78
N TYR A 130 0.82 -26.61 3.18
CA TYR A 130 -0.60 -26.23 3.22
C TYR A 130 -0.93 -25.25 4.36
N SER A 131 -0.01 -25.02 5.30
CA SER A 131 -0.15 -23.98 6.32
C SER A 131 0.15 -22.57 5.79
N ILE A 132 0.68 -22.46 4.58
CA ILE A 132 0.93 -21.20 3.90
C ILE A 132 -0.40 -20.70 3.33
N SER A 133 -0.96 -19.70 4.00
CA SER A 133 -2.23 -19.05 3.68
C SER A 133 -2.02 -17.54 3.65
N VAL A 134 -3.06 -16.81 3.25
CA VAL A 134 -3.05 -15.35 3.26
C VAL A 134 -2.87 -14.84 4.69
N GLU A 135 -3.53 -15.48 5.66
CA GLU A 135 -3.46 -15.16 7.07
C GLU A 135 -2.07 -15.40 7.63
N SER A 136 -1.43 -16.54 7.29
CA SER A 136 -0.07 -16.81 7.77
C SER A 136 0.98 -15.91 7.09
N SER A 137 0.79 -15.56 5.81
CA SER A 137 1.61 -14.55 5.12
C SER A 137 1.50 -13.18 5.77
N LEU A 138 0.27 -12.71 6.06
CA LEU A 138 0.04 -11.44 6.77
C LEU A 138 0.66 -11.47 8.16
N ALA A 139 0.44 -12.53 8.94
CA ALA A 139 1.00 -12.67 10.27
C ALA A 139 2.54 -12.71 10.28
N ALA A 140 3.16 -13.25 9.23
CA ALA A 140 4.61 -13.30 9.09
C ALA A 140 5.25 -11.92 8.83
N ARG A 141 4.51 -10.94 8.30
CA ARG A 141 4.98 -9.55 8.11
C ARG A 141 4.89 -8.74 9.41
N ASP A 142 5.29 -9.36 10.51
CA ASP A 142 5.33 -8.76 11.83
C ASP A 142 6.62 -7.96 12.06
N VAL A 143 6.72 -6.86 11.34
CA VAL A 143 7.78 -5.87 11.47
C VAL A 143 7.14 -4.50 11.60
N ILE A 144 7.87 -3.52 12.13
CA ILE A 144 7.36 -2.15 12.25
C ILE A 144 6.96 -1.64 10.86
N GLY A 145 5.70 -1.24 10.71
CA GLY A 145 5.12 -0.81 9.43
C GLY A 145 4.66 -1.95 8.51
N GLY A 146 4.72 -3.21 8.96
CA GLY A 146 4.24 -4.37 8.24
C GLY A 146 2.72 -4.55 8.29
N THR A 147 2.23 -5.55 7.58
CA THR A 147 0.79 -5.82 7.39
C THR A 147 0.22 -6.83 8.38
N ALA A 148 1.00 -7.31 9.34
CA ALA A 148 0.49 -8.18 10.40
C ALA A 148 -0.63 -7.46 11.18
N PRO A 149 -1.73 -8.14 11.54
CA PRO A 149 -2.88 -7.50 12.20
C PRO A 149 -2.50 -6.64 13.41
N LYS A 150 -1.61 -7.14 14.26
CA LYS A 150 -1.12 -6.38 15.43
C LYS A 150 -0.30 -5.13 15.07
N GLN A 151 0.43 -5.14 13.95
CA GLN A 151 1.17 -3.96 13.46
C GLN A 151 0.19 -2.91 12.92
N VAL A 152 -0.87 -3.36 12.24
CA VAL A 152 -1.95 -2.48 11.77
C VAL A 152 -2.71 -1.86 12.95
N ASP A 153 -3.00 -2.62 14.01
CA ASP A 153 -3.63 -2.11 15.23
C ASP A 153 -2.76 -1.05 15.92
N GLN A 154 -1.45 -1.29 16.01
CA GLN A 154 -0.50 -0.32 16.54
C GLN A 154 -0.43 0.95 15.68
N ALA A 155 -0.38 0.81 14.35
CA ALA A 155 -0.40 1.94 13.42
C ALA A 155 -1.69 2.76 13.55
N LEU A 156 -2.84 2.10 13.71
CA LEU A 156 -4.13 2.75 13.92
C LEU A 156 -4.15 3.52 15.25
N ALA A 157 -3.63 2.94 16.34
CA ALA A 157 -3.54 3.60 17.62
C ALA A 157 -2.62 4.84 17.56
N ALA A 158 -1.47 4.73 16.90
CA ALA A 158 -0.55 5.83 16.68
C ALA A 158 -1.19 6.96 15.84
N ALA A 159 -1.87 6.61 14.74
CA ALA A 159 -2.57 7.58 13.89
C ALA A 159 -3.65 8.34 14.67
N LYS A 160 -4.45 7.63 15.50
CA LYS A 160 -5.45 8.27 16.37
C LYS A 160 -4.82 9.26 17.36
N LYS A 161 -3.65 8.93 17.92
CA LYS A 161 -2.92 9.82 18.83
C LYS A 161 -2.40 11.09 18.11
N ILE A 162 -1.90 10.96 16.88
CA ILE A 162 -1.45 12.11 16.08
C ILE A 162 -2.63 13.03 15.79
N VAL A 163 -3.77 12.46 15.39
CA VAL A 163 -4.99 13.24 15.10
C VAL A 163 -5.48 13.98 16.34
N SER A 164 -5.54 13.33 17.50
CA SER A 164 -6.00 13.98 18.74
C SER A 164 -5.05 15.09 19.23
N GLN A 165 -3.75 14.96 19.01
CA GLN A 165 -2.78 16.03 19.29
C GLN A 165 -2.93 17.21 18.33
N GLY A 166 -3.30 16.96 17.08
CA GLY A 166 -3.55 17.97 16.06
C GLY A 166 -4.83 18.79 16.26
N GLU A 167 -5.78 18.31 17.08
CA GLU A 167 -7.03 19.04 17.39
C GLU A 167 -6.79 20.35 18.17
N PHE A 168 -5.56 20.60 18.63
CA PHE A 168 -5.15 21.88 19.21
C PHE A 168 -5.39 23.09 18.27
N TRP A 169 -5.40 22.88 16.93
CA TRP A 169 -5.65 23.94 15.95
C TRP A 169 -7.13 24.18 15.61
N ARG A 170 -8.07 23.53 16.31
CA ARG A 170 -9.53 23.71 16.11
C ARG A 170 -10.18 24.75 17.03
N ALA A 171 -9.43 25.37 17.94
CA ALA A 171 -9.89 26.51 18.75
C ALA A 171 -9.54 27.84 18.06
#